data_AF-A0A453GI99-F1
#
_entry.id   AF-A0A453GI99-F1
#
_cell.length_a   1.000
_cell.length_b   1.000
_cell.length_c   1.000
_cell.angle_alpha   90.00
_cell.angle_beta   90.00
_cell.angle_gamma   90.00
#
_symmetry.space_group_name_H-M   'P 1'
#
loop_
_entity.id
_entity.type
_entity.pdbx_description
1 polymer ?
#
loop_
_entity_poly.entity_id
_entity_poly.type
_entity_poly.pdbx_seq_one_letter_code
_entity_poly.pdbx_strand_id
1 'polypeptide(L)'
;LGGQVLIVVRLRGRVKVFKYDDAEPVPVESVGRHAIFVGHHRCLAVDADRFPSVEADCIYYIDRRGLSAHICMYSLRDEKEERVSGGAVDFVKPHKLFVLVADRPFTVIQLLCNYTINARDSQLPLKEDADNFDKKGF
;
A
#
# COMPACT_ATOMS: atom_id res chain seq x y z
N LEU A 1 5.21 -8.16 -25.79
CA LEU A 1 5.40 -7.55 -24.46
C LEU A 1 4.11 -7.76 -23.68
N GLY A 2 3.98 -8.88 -22.97
CA GLY A 2 2.79 -9.18 -22.17
C GLY A 2 3.08 -8.85 -20.72
N GLY A 3 2.49 -7.77 -20.20
CA GLY A 3 2.51 -7.51 -18.76
C GLY A 3 1.64 -8.54 -18.04
N GLN A 4 2.09 -9.03 -16.88
CA GLN A 4 1.27 -9.88 -16.04
C GLN A 4 0.50 -9.00 -15.05
N VAL A 5 -0.83 -9.17 -15.00
CA VAL A 5 -1.68 -8.45 -14.05
C VAL A 5 -1.93 -9.35 -12.85
N LEU A 6 -1.68 -8.82 -11.65
CA LEU A 6 -2.09 -9.44 -10.40
C LEU A 6 -3.31 -8.70 -9.84
N ILE A 7 -4.33 -9.46 -9.50
CA ILE A 7 -5.56 -8.99 -8.85
C ILE A 7 -5.47 -9.42 -7.39
N VAL A 8 -5.45 -8.45 -6.47
CA VAL A 8 -5.48 -8.71 -5.03
C VAL A 8 -6.87 -8.42 -4.51
N VAL A 9 -7.57 -9.46 -4.06
CA VAL A 9 -8.92 -9.37 -3.50
C VAL A 9 -8.84 -9.52 -2.00
N ARG A 10 -9.27 -8.49 -1.28
CA ARG A 10 -9.44 -8.53 0.18
C ARG A 10 -10.88 -8.91 0.52
N LEU A 11 -11.04 -10.03 1.20
CA LEU A 11 -12.30 -10.52 1.76
C LEU A 11 -12.26 -10.37 3.29
N ARG A 12 -13.36 -10.67 4.00
CA ARG A 12 -13.38 -10.60 5.48
C ARG A 12 -12.35 -11.58 6.07
N GLY A 13 -11.24 -11.05 6.58
CA GLY A 13 -10.16 -11.80 7.24
C GLY A 13 -9.29 -12.65 6.31
N ARG A 14 -9.36 -12.46 4.98
CA ARG A 14 -8.57 -13.21 3.99
C ARG A 14 -8.16 -12.31 2.84
N VAL A 15 -6.99 -12.58 2.29
CA VAL A 15 -6.53 -11.99 1.02
C VAL A 15 -6.32 -13.12 0.02
N LYS A 16 -6.82 -12.94 -1.20
CA LYS A 16 -6.56 -13.85 -2.31
C LYS A 16 -5.91 -13.09 -3.45
N VAL A 17 -4.95 -13.71 -4.10
CA VAL A 17 -4.22 -13.16 -5.24
C VAL A 17 -4.54 -13.99 -6.46
N PHE A 18 -4.77 -13.33 -7.59
CA PHE A 18 -5.02 -13.98 -8.87
C PHE A 18 -4.10 -13.39 -9.92
N LYS A 19 -3.62 -14.21 -10.84
CA LYS A 19 -2.98 -13.77 -12.08
C LYS A 19 -4.03 -13.70 -13.17
N TYR A 20 -3.97 -12.67 -13.99
CA TYR A 20 -4.81 -12.50 -15.17
C TYR A 20 -3.96 -12.39 -16.44
N ASP A 21 -4.21 -13.28 -17.40
CA ASP A 21 -3.53 -13.37 -18.70
C ASP A 21 -4.53 -13.61 -19.86
N ASP A 22 -5.58 -12.78 -19.92
CA ASP A 22 -6.59 -12.68 -21.01
C ASP A 22 -7.64 -13.80 -21.11
N ALA A 23 -7.60 -14.82 -20.25
CA ALA A 23 -8.65 -15.83 -20.15
C ALA A 23 -9.49 -15.64 -18.87
N GLU A 24 -9.11 -16.32 -17.80
CA GLU A 24 -9.79 -16.30 -16.51
C GLU A 24 -8.76 -16.03 -15.39
N PRO A 25 -9.14 -15.36 -14.29
CA PRO A 25 -8.26 -15.16 -13.16
C PRO A 25 -7.84 -16.51 -12.53
N VAL A 26 -6.55 -16.81 -12.57
CA VAL A 26 -5.99 -18.03 -11.96
C VAL A 26 -5.47 -17.71 -10.56
N PRO A 27 -5.85 -18.47 -9.51
CA PRO A 27 -5.32 -18.25 -8.16
C PRO A 27 -3.79 -18.33 -8.12
N VAL A 28 -3.19 -17.45 -7.32
CA VAL A 28 -1.76 -17.42 -7.05
C VAL A 28 -1.56 -17.65 -5.55
N GLU A 29 -0.88 -18.73 -5.21
CA GLU A 29 -0.61 -19.11 -3.81
C GLU A 29 0.59 -18.36 -3.23
N SER A 30 1.52 -17.91 -4.08
CA SER A 30 2.73 -17.22 -3.66
C SER A 30 3.16 -16.15 -4.67
N VAL A 31 3.63 -15.01 -4.16
CA VAL A 31 4.28 -13.94 -4.94
C VAL A 31 5.82 -14.01 -4.85
N GLY A 32 6.33 -15.09 -4.25
CA GLY A 32 7.76 -15.40 -4.16
C GLY A 32 8.52 -14.41 -3.29
N ARG A 33 9.64 -13.88 -3.79
CA ARG A 33 10.48 -12.90 -3.08
C ARG A 33 9.87 -11.50 -2.99
N HIS A 34 8.71 -11.28 -3.60
CA HIS A 34 8.11 -9.95 -3.63
C HIS A 34 7.17 -9.75 -2.44
N ALA A 35 6.98 -8.49 -2.07
CA ALA A 35 5.90 -8.04 -1.22
C ALA A 35 5.02 -7.05 -1.99
N ILE A 36 3.71 -7.10 -1.79
CA ILE A 36 2.77 -6.21 -2.48
C ILE A 36 2.13 -5.26 -1.47
N PHE A 37 2.31 -3.97 -1.69
CA PHE A 37 1.69 -2.88 -0.95
C PHE A 37 0.44 -2.43 -1.69
N VAL A 38 -0.73 -2.54 -1.05
CA VAL A 38 -2.03 -2.17 -1.59
C VAL A 38 -2.59 -1.00 -0.80
N GLY A 39 -2.54 0.19 -1.39
CA GLY A 39 -3.20 1.37 -0.87
C GLY A 39 -4.46 1.70 -1.67
N HIS A 40 -5.17 2.73 -1.20
CA HIS A 40 -6.40 3.18 -1.86
C HIS A 40 -6.18 3.79 -3.25
N HIS A 41 -5.01 4.40 -3.48
CA HIS A 41 -4.74 5.13 -4.71
C HIS A 41 -3.77 4.43 -5.65
N ARG A 42 -2.94 3.52 -5.13
CA ARG A 42 -2.00 2.75 -5.92
C ARG A 42 -1.59 1.47 -5.21
N CYS A 43 -1.08 0.55 -6.01
CA CYS A 43 -0.38 -0.63 -5.54
C CYS A 43 1.10 -0.53 -5.94
N LEU A 44 1.96 -1.18 -5.17
CA LEU A 44 3.39 -1.28 -5.46
C LEU A 44 3.88 -2.68 -5.08
N ALA A 45 4.57 -3.35 -6.00
CA ALA A 45 5.32 -4.55 -5.68
C ALA A 45 6.79 -4.17 -5.45
N VAL A 46 7.40 -4.72 -4.40
CA VAL A 46 8.82 -4.53 -4.10
C VAL A 46 9.51 -5.88 -3.95
N ASP A 47 10.80 -5.90 -4.26
CA ASP A 47 11.69 -7.02 -3.96
C ASP A 47 12.05 -6.98 -2.47
N ALA A 48 11.56 -7.95 -1.69
CA ALA A 48 11.68 -7.95 -0.23
C ALA A 48 13.14 -8.04 0.23
N ASP A 49 14.01 -8.72 -0.54
CA ASP A 49 15.44 -8.85 -0.25
C ASP A 49 16.17 -7.49 -0.19
N ARG A 50 15.57 -6.43 -0.76
CA ARG A 50 16.12 -5.06 -0.74
C ARG A 50 15.73 -4.27 0.52
N PHE A 51 14.83 -4.79 1.34
CA PHE A 51 14.25 -4.09 2.47
C PHE A 51 14.22 -5.01 3.70
N PRO A 52 15.18 -4.89 4.63
CA PRO A 52 15.35 -5.84 5.74
C PRO A 52 14.13 -6.04 6.67
N SER A 53 13.16 -5.12 6.66
CA SER A 53 11.95 -5.23 7.48
C SER A 53 10.70 -5.56 6.67
N VAL A 54 10.83 -5.89 5.39
CA VAL A 54 9.71 -6.28 4.52
C VAL A 54 9.78 -7.78 4.31
N GLU A 55 8.71 -8.47 4.65
CA GLU A 55 8.64 -9.92 4.51
C GLU A 55 8.24 -10.29 3.07
N ALA A 56 8.95 -11.26 2.50
CA ALA A 56 8.60 -11.84 1.22
C ALA A 56 7.26 -12.58 1.32
N ASP A 57 6.55 -12.67 0.20
CA ASP A 57 5.29 -13.41 0.12
C ASP A 57 4.15 -12.84 0.99
N CYS A 58 4.26 -11.55 1.31
CA CYS A 58 3.30 -10.82 2.11
C CYS A 58 2.57 -9.73 1.30
N ILE A 59 1.30 -9.51 1.67
CA ILE A 59 0.48 -8.41 1.19
C ILE A 59 0.32 -7.40 2.33
N TYR A 60 0.87 -6.20 2.14
CA TYR A 60 0.66 -5.07 3.05
C TYR A 60 -0.49 -4.23 2.54
N TYR A 61 -1.48 -3.93 3.38
CA TYR A 61 -2.59 -3.08 2.98
C TYR A 61 -3.08 -2.20 4.11
N ILE A 62 -3.90 -1.20 3.76
CA ILE A 62 -4.37 -0.21 4.70
C ILE A 62 -5.83 -0.49 5.08
N ASP A 63 -6.04 -0.79 6.35
CA ASP A 63 -7.36 -0.96 6.96
C ASP A 63 -7.88 0.38 7.49
N ARG A 64 -8.73 1.05 6.71
CA ARG A 64 -9.35 2.33 7.08
C ARG A 64 -10.51 2.13 8.05
N ARG A 65 -10.49 2.85 9.17
CA ARG A 65 -11.51 2.84 10.22
C ARG A 65 -11.94 4.27 10.56
N GLY A 66 -12.82 4.83 9.73
CA GLY A 66 -13.28 6.21 9.88
C GLY A 66 -12.14 7.21 9.67
N LEU A 67 -11.75 7.90 10.75
CA LEU A 67 -10.67 8.90 10.74
C LEU A 67 -9.29 8.31 11.08
N SER A 68 -9.17 7.01 11.29
CA SER A 68 -7.90 6.33 11.48
C SER A 68 -7.68 5.26 10.42
N ALA A 69 -6.43 4.84 10.23
CA ALA A 69 -6.11 3.65 9.48
C ALA A 69 -4.95 2.89 10.10
N HIS A 70 -4.96 1.58 9.92
CA HIS A 70 -3.91 0.67 10.34
C HIS A 70 -3.24 0.04 9.12
N ILE A 71 -1.97 -0.27 9.25
CA ILE A 71 -1.24 -1.12 8.31
C ILE A 71 -1.42 -2.56 8.76
N CYS A 72 -2.00 -3.37 7.89
CA CYS A 72 -2.08 -4.81 8.05
C CYS A 72 -1.09 -5.49 7.11
N MET A 73 -0.53 -6.61 7.56
CA MET A 73 0.26 -7.54 6.78
C MET A 73 -0.51 -8.86 6.71
N TYR A 74 -0.61 -9.43 5.52
CA TYR A 74 -1.15 -10.76 5.30
C TYR A 74 -0.07 -11.66 4.71
N SER A 75 0.32 -12.72 5.42
CA SER A 75 1.22 -13.76 4.90
C SER A 75 0.42 -14.69 3.99
N LEU A 76 0.82 -14.79 2.72
CA LEU A 76 0.22 -15.79 1.81
C LEU A 76 0.62 -17.21 2.21
N ARG A 77 1.80 -17.38 2.81
CA ARG A 77 2.31 -18.68 3.28
C ARG A 77 1.51 -19.24 4.45
N ASP A 78 1.24 -18.40 5.44
CA ASP A 78 0.57 -18.80 6.68
C ASP A 78 -0.94 -18.55 6.65
N GLU A 79 -1.42 -17.92 5.56
CA GLU A 79 -2.79 -17.39 5.40
C GLU A 79 -3.24 -16.53 6.60
N LYS A 80 -2.30 -15.81 7.23
CA LYS A 80 -2.49 -15.09 8.50
C LYS A 80 -2.41 -13.57 8.32
N GLU A 81 -3.33 -12.86 8.97
CA GLU A 81 -3.35 -11.40 9.07
C GLU A 81 -2.77 -10.93 10.41
N GLU A 82 -1.92 -9.90 10.37
CA GLU A 82 -1.40 -9.21 11.55
C GLU A 82 -1.37 -7.69 11.35
N ARG A 83 -1.45 -6.92 12.45
CA ARG A 83 -1.22 -5.47 12.42
C ARG A 83 0.25 -5.17 12.62
N VAL A 84 0.83 -4.37 11.74
CA VAL A 84 2.27 -4.02 11.79
C VAL A 84 2.61 -3.24 13.07
N SER A 85 1.77 -2.30 13.47
CA SER A 85 2.02 -1.44 14.65
C SER A 85 1.44 -1.96 15.96
N GLY A 86 1.28 -3.28 16.12
CA GLY A 86 0.88 -3.90 17.39
C GLY A 86 -0.45 -3.39 17.97
N GLY A 87 -1.38 -2.96 17.10
CA GLY A 87 -2.68 -2.42 17.50
C GLY A 87 -2.78 -0.89 17.56
N ALA A 88 -1.65 -0.18 17.55
CA ALA A 88 -1.65 1.28 17.47
C ALA A 88 -2.13 1.78 16.10
N VAL A 89 -2.60 3.01 16.05
CA VAL A 89 -2.99 3.68 14.80
C VAL A 89 -1.73 4.08 14.03
N ASP A 90 -1.72 3.80 12.72
CA ASP A 90 -0.62 4.17 11.81
C ASP A 90 -0.88 5.51 11.14
N PHE A 91 -2.13 5.76 10.74
CA PHE A 91 -2.54 6.99 10.08
C PHE A 91 -3.76 7.62 10.75
N VAL A 92 -3.77 8.94 10.83
CA VAL A 92 -4.94 9.74 11.23
C VAL A 92 -5.36 10.65 10.08
N LYS A 93 -6.65 10.98 10.00
CA LYS A 93 -7.21 11.84 8.96
C LYS A 93 -7.75 13.13 9.58
N PRO A 94 -6.88 14.09 9.96
CA PRO A 94 -7.31 15.34 10.57
C PRO A 94 -8.03 16.27 9.58
N HIS A 95 -7.75 16.11 8.29
CA HIS A 95 -8.34 16.91 7.21
C HIS A 95 -8.76 16.01 6.02
N LYS A 96 -8.38 16.35 4.79
CA LYS A 96 -8.71 15.55 3.60
C LYS A 96 -7.81 14.31 3.42
N LEU A 97 -6.62 14.32 4.01
CA LEU A 97 -5.57 13.31 3.82
C LEU A 97 -5.28 12.53 5.09
N PHE A 98 -4.85 11.27 4.91
CA PHE A 98 -4.29 10.47 5.98
C PHE A 98 -2.85 10.91 6.20
N VAL A 99 -2.46 11.19 7.44
CA VAL A 99 -1.07 11.50 7.80
C VAL A 99 -0.56 10.42 8.75
N LEU A 100 0.71 10.05 8.58
CA LEU A 100 1.35 9.12 9.49
C LEU A 100 1.38 9.73 10.91
N VAL A 101 1.11 8.94 11.93
CA VAL A 101 1.24 9.39 13.33
C VAL A 101 2.74 9.60 13.63
N ALA A 102 3.13 10.83 13.96
CA ALA A 102 4.53 11.29 13.97
C ALA A 102 5.35 10.91 15.21
N ASP A 103 4.75 10.25 16.19
CA ASP A 103 5.38 10.04 17.51
C ASP A 103 6.44 8.93 17.53
N ARG A 104 6.72 8.29 16.38
CA ARG A 104 7.63 7.13 16.27
C ARG A 104 8.54 7.23 15.04
N PRO A 105 9.79 6.74 15.11
CA PRO A 105 10.63 6.61 13.92
C PRO A 105 9.91 5.77 12.88
N PHE A 106 9.88 6.26 11.64
CA PHE A 106 9.13 5.60 10.57
C PHE A 106 9.87 4.38 10.04
N THR A 107 9.14 3.29 9.75
CA THR A 107 9.68 2.11 9.07
C THR A 107 9.55 2.24 7.56
N VAL A 108 10.30 1.43 6.80
CA VAL A 108 10.12 1.40 5.33
C VAL A 108 8.72 0.91 4.94
N ILE A 109 8.10 0.02 5.73
CA ILE A 109 6.70 -0.39 5.55
C ILE A 109 5.80 0.84 5.64
N GLN A 110 5.96 1.66 6.68
CA GLN A 110 5.16 2.88 6.87
C GLN A 110 5.37 3.88 5.73
N LEU A 111 6.60 4.04 5.25
CA LEU A 111 6.91 4.90 4.11
C LEU A 111 6.20 4.42 2.82
N LEU A 112 6.30 3.13 2.50
CA LEU A 112 5.68 2.54 1.31
C LEU A 112 4.15 2.58 1.41
N CYS A 113 3.57 2.28 2.58
CA CYS A 113 2.13 2.44 2.82
C CYS A 113 1.67 3.90 2.71
N ASN A 114 2.46 4.86 3.23
CA ASN A 114 2.15 6.28 3.09
C ASN A 114 2.10 6.69 1.61
N TYR A 115 3.07 6.21 0.81
CA TYR A 115 3.08 6.43 -0.64
C TYR A 115 1.85 5.83 -1.33
N THR A 116 1.35 4.67 -0.89
CA THR A 116 0.19 4.03 -1.52
C THR A 116 -1.16 4.67 -1.15
N ILE A 117 -1.25 5.38 -0.01
CA ILE A 117 -2.48 6.07 0.43
C ILE A 117 -2.56 7.55 0.08
N ASN A 118 -1.44 8.26 -0.05
CA ASN A 118 -1.43 9.72 -0.32
C ASN A 118 -0.85 10.07 -1.70
N ALA A 119 -0.64 9.05 -2.52
CA ALA A 119 -0.16 9.03 -3.89
C ALA A 119 -0.31 10.30 -4.77
N ARG A 120 -1.49 10.93 -4.76
CA ARG A 120 -1.80 12.09 -5.63
C ARG A 120 -1.10 13.36 -5.15
N ASP A 121 -0.97 13.53 -3.84
CA ASP A 121 -0.36 14.72 -3.23
C ASP A 121 1.14 14.52 -2.94
N SER A 122 1.66 13.31 -3.16
CA SER A 122 3.09 12.98 -3.03
C SER A 122 3.87 13.10 -4.33
N GLN A 123 3.24 13.54 -5.43
CA GLN A 123 3.93 13.78 -6.69
C GLN A 123 4.45 15.21 -6.73
N LEU A 124 5.63 15.40 -7.33
CA LEU A 124 6.06 16.73 -7.73
C LEU A 124 5.01 17.30 -8.70
N PRO A 125 4.61 18.57 -8.55
CA PRO A 125 3.75 19.21 -9.54
C PRO A 125 4.36 19.02 -10.92
N LEU A 126 3.54 18.62 -11.90
CA LEU A 126 3.98 18.69 -13.28
C LEU A 126 4.30 20.16 -13.58
N LYS A 127 5.31 20.45 -14.41
CA LYS A 127 5.75 21.83 -14.69
C LYS A 127 4.59 22.76 -15.12
N GLU A 128 3.56 22.21 -15.73
CA GLU A 128 2.34 22.94 -16.14
C GLU A 128 1.45 23.37 -14.95
N ASP A 129 1.48 22.64 -13.84
CA ASP A 129 0.75 22.99 -12.60
C ASP A 129 1.48 24.05 -11.77
N ALA A 130 2.81 24.14 -11.90
CA ALA A 130 3.61 25.17 -11.23
C ALA A 130 3.31 26.58 -11.77
N ASP A 131 3.17 26.72 -13.10
CA ASP A 131 2.82 28.00 -13.74
C ASP A 131 1.40 28.48 -13.41
N ASN A 132 0.52 27.56 -12.98
CA ASN A 132 -0.86 27.86 -12.61
C ASN A 132 -1.00 28.22 -11.13
N PHE A 133 -0.05 27.81 -10.29
CA PHE A 133 0.01 28.20 -8.87
C PHE A 133 0.48 29.66 -8.72
N ASP A 134 1.40 30.11 -9.57
CA ASP A 134 1.86 31.51 -9.61
C ASP A 134 0.77 32.50 -10.10
N LYS A 135 -0.26 32.01 -10.79
CA LYS A 135 -1.40 32.84 -11.24
C LYS A 135 -2.56 32.93 -10.26
N LYS A 136 -2.52 32.21 -9.13
CA LYS A 136 -3.51 32.30 -8.06
C LYS A 136 -2.97 32.99 -6.81
N GLY A 137 -2.23 34.08 -7.02
CA GLY A 137 -1.84 35.02 -5.96
C GLY A 137 -2.97 36.00 -5.64
N PHE A 138 -3.35 36.00 -4.35
CA PHE A 138 -4.27 36.88 -3.61
C PHE A 138 -5.79 36.72 -3.84
#